data_AF-A0AAV1H2E2-F1
#
_entry.id   AF-A0AAV1H2E2-F1
#
_cell.length_a   1.000
_cell.length_b   1.000
_cell.length_c   1.000
_cell.angle_alpha   90.00
_cell.angle_beta   90.00
_cell.angle_gamma   90.00
#
_symmetry.space_group_name_H-M   'P 1'
#
loop_
_entity.id
_entity.type
_entity.pdbx_description
1 polymer ?
#
loop_
_entity_poly.entity_id
_entity_poly.type
_entity_poly.pdbx_seq_one_letter_code
_entity_poly.pdbx_strand_id
1 'polypeptide(L)'
;MPSGATAYLSRCDWIQSGTRGLFGTDLGLGVSLLCQRVLTSERWALFFGFHGSLFPDVKLAIGTRMAAMFTCCLGCCGDGGSGHIPLKEMPTVQLDTHHMGTDVVIVKSGRRICGTGGCLANAPLHQNKSYFEFKIQSTGVWGIGVATQKVNLNQVPLGRDINSLVLRHDGSVYHNNEEKNRLPANSLPQEGDIVGITYDHVELNLYLNGKNMHCPASGIRGTVYPVVYVDDSAILDCQFSDFYHTAPQGFEKILFEQQIF
;
A
#
# COMPACT_ATOMS: atom_id res chain seq x y z
N MET A 1 32.21 40.59 -3.13
CA MET A 1 30.89 40.29 -2.51
C MET A 1 29.90 40.16 -3.67
N PRO A 2 29.13 39.08 -3.89
CA PRO A 2 28.99 37.76 -3.22
C PRO A 2 29.67 36.62 -4.03
N SER A 3 30.28 35.57 -3.45
CA SER A 3 29.73 34.26 -3.01
C SER A 3 28.82 33.58 -4.05
N GLY A 4 29.06 32.38 -4.59
CA GLY A 4 29.95 31.27 -4.24
C GLY A 4 29.16 29.96 -4.39
N ALA A 5 29.72 28.99 -5.13
CA ALA A 5 29.54 27.53 -5.04
C ALA A 5 29.46 26.86 -6.43
N THR A 6 30.64 26.53 -6.95
CA THR A 6 30.85 25.60 -8.06
C THR A 6 30.76 24.18 -7.52
N ALA A 7 29.96 23.32 -8.15
CA ALA A 7 29.88 21.89 -7.85
C ALA A 7 31.21 21.20 -8.19
N TYR A 8 31.82 20.53 -7.21
CA TYR A 8 32.94 19.61 -7.42
C TYR A 8 32.41 18.17 -7.38
N LEU A 9 32.48 17.51 -8.54
CA LEU A 9 32.48 16.06 -8.66
C LEU A 9 33.82 15.55 -8.13
N SER A 10 33.81 14.75 -7.07
CA SER A 10 35.01 14.04 -6.61
C SER A 10 34.76 12.53 -6.58
N ARG A 11 35.37 11.88 -7.59
CA ARG A 11 36.00 10.54 -7.58
C ARG A 11 35.90 9.77 -6.27
N CYS A 12 35.32 8.57 -6.33
CA CYS A 12 35.61 7.50 -5.39
C CYS A 12 37.03 6.98 -5.66
N ASP A 13 38.01 7.51 -4.94
CA ASP A 13 39.34 6.91 -4.88
C ASP A 13 39.35 5.79 -3.84
N TRP A 14 39.77 4.60 -4.29
CA TRP A 14 40.05 3.45 -3.45
C TRP A 14 41.26 3.75 -2.57
N ILE A 15 41.10 3.65 -1.24
CA ILE A 15 42.24 3.61 -0.32
C ILE A 15 42.37 2.19 0.20
N GLN A 16 43.31 1.44 -0.39
CA GLN A 16 43.95 0.29 0.26
C GLN A 16 45.37 0.66 0.65
N SER A 17 45.69 0.49 1.93
CA SER A 17 46.99 0.11 2.53
C SER A 17 47.06 0.70 3.95
N GLY A 18 47.54 0.03 4.99
CA GLY A 18 48.16 -1.27 5.12
C GLY A 18 48.91 -1.26 6.47
N THR A 19 48.39 -1.91 7.50
CA THR A 19 49.12 -2.07 8.77
C THR A 19 50.10 -3.22 8.62
N ARG A 20 51.40 -2.90 8.55
CA ARG A 20 52.48 -3.88 8.67
C ARG A 20 52.44 -4.49 10.08
N GLY A 21 51.86 -5.68 10.19
CA GLY A 21 52.07 -6.62 11.29
C GLY A 21 52.98 -7.75 10.83
N LEU A 22 54.04 -8.00 11.59
CA LEU A 22 54.93 -9.14 11.41
C LEU A 22 54.22 -10.44 11.82
N PHE A 23 54.52 -11.52 11.11
CA PHE A 23 54.02 -12.90 11.24
C PHE A 23 52.57 -13.14 10.77
N GLY A 24 52.44 -14.10 9.85
CA GLY A 24 51.27 -14.31 9.02
C GLY A 24 50.28 -15.35 9.54
N THR A 25 49.02 -15.15 9.18
CA THR A 25 48.09 -16.08 8.51
C THR A 25 46.83 -15.28 8.21
N ASP A 26 46.47 -15.16 6.93
CA ASP A 26 45.30 -14.41 6.42
C ASP A 26 43.98 -15.10 6.79
N LEU A 27 43.15 -14.45 7.61
CA LEU A 27 41.69 -14.63 7.67
C LEU A 27 41.05 -13.27 7.99
N GLY A 28 40.74 -12.49 6.96
CA GLY A 28 40.06 -11.20 7.08
C GLY A 28 38.57 -11.38 7.33
N LEU A 29 38.11 -11.18 8.56
CA LEU A 29 36.71 -10.93 8.90
C LEU A 29 36.46 -9.41 8.78
N GLY A 30 35.81 -8.98 7.69
CA GLY A 30 35.33 -7.61 7.54
C GLY A 30 34.00 -7.42 8.26
N VAL A 31 33.95 -6.52 9.24
CA VAL A 31 32.70 -6.03 9.85
C VAL A 31 32.29 -4.76 9.10
N SER A 32 31.11 -4.76 8.48
CA SER A 32 30.54 -3.56 7.86
C SER A 32 29.45 -2.99 8.76
N LEU A 33 29.67 -1.81 9.34
CA LEU A 33 28.61 -1.04 10.01
C LEU A 33 27.90 -0.18 8.98
N LEU A 34 26.63 -0.49 8.72
CA LEU A 34 25.72 0.41 8.02
C LEU A 34 24.86 1.14 9.07
N CYS A 35 25.17 2.41 9.34
CA CYS A 35 24.33 3.25 10.19
C CYS A 35 23.38 4.05 9.28
N GLN A 36 22.14 3.59 9.14
CA GLN A 36 21.11 4.34 8.41
C GLN A 36 20.13 4.97 9.40
N ARG A 37 20.00 6.29 9.33
CA ARG A 37 19.14 7.11 10.18
C ARG A 37 17.68 6.89 9.79
N VAL A 38 16.96 6.08 10.56
CA VAL A 38 15.49 5.96 10.43
C VAL A 38 14.87 7.10 11.24
N LEU A 39 14.28 8.06 10.54
CA LEU A 39 13.41 9.07 11.14
C LEU A 39 12.10 8.40 11.52
N THR A 40 11.96 8.10 12.81
CA THR A 40 10.75 8.14 13.66
C THR A 40 10.86 7.06 14.74
N SER A 41 10.68 7.45 16.02
CA SER A 41 10.66 6.63 17.24
C SER A 41 12.03 6.31 17.88
N GLU A 42 12.22 6.77 19.14
CA GLU A 42 13.38 6.53 19.99
C GLU A 42 13.51 5.07 20.47
N ARG A 43 13.93 4.15 19.60
CA ARG A 43 14.45 2.84 20.03
C ARG A 43 15.60 2.38 19.14
N TRP A 44 16.75 2.08 19.77
CA TRP A 44 17.88 1.43 19.12
C TRP A 44 17.55 -0.05 18.91
N ALA A 45 17.51 -0.51 17.66
CA ALA A 45 17.44 -1.93 17.31
C ALA A 45 18.77 -2.35 16.67
N LEU A 46 19.50 -3.26 17.30
CA LEU A 46 20.68 -3.91 16.73
C LEU A 46 20.23 -5.17 15.99
N PHE A 47 20.38 -5.19 14.67
CA PHE A 47 20.19 -6.39 13.87
C PHE A 47 21.54 -7.08 13.65
N PHE A 48 21.68 -8.30 14.14
CA PHE A 48 22.78 -9.19 13.78
C PHE A 48 22.29 -10.17 12.72
N GLY A 49 22.80 -10.06 11.50
CA GLY A 49 22.62 -11.07 10.46
C GLY A 49 23.88 -11.92 10.34
N PHE A 50 23.78 -13.22 10.65
CA PHE A 50 24.79 -14.21 10.26
C PHE A 50 24.19 -15.13 9.19
N HIS A 51 24.91 -15.32 8.08
CA HIS A 51 24.63 -16.35 7.09
C HIS A 51 25.81 -17.32 7.08
N GLY A 52 25.55 -18.63 7.24
CA GLY A 52 26.57 -19.66 7.04
C GLY A 52 26.34 -20.94 7.84
N SER A 53 25.88 -21.97 7.13
CA SER A 53 25.72 -23.38 7.50
C SER A 53 27.03 -24.14 7.74
N LEU A 54 27.12 -25.01 8.77
CA LEU A 54 27.46 -26.47 8.75
C LEU A 54 27.83 -26.99 10.18
N PHE A 55 27.33 -28.19 10.53
CA PHE A 55 27.36 -29.02 11.78
C PHE A 55 28.76 -29.40 12.40
N PRO A 56 28.91 -30.18 13.53
CA PRO A 56 28.02 -30.57 14.67
C PRO A 56 28.66 -30.48 16.11
N ASP A 57 27.84 -30.76 17.14
CA ASP A 57 28.11 -31.34 18.48
C ASP A 57 29.30 -30.91 19.37
N VAL A 58 29.00 -30.18 20.48
CA VAL A 58 29.62 -30.42 21.81
C VAL A 58 28.63 -30.06 22.94
N LYS A 59 28.32 -31.05 23.80
CA LYS A 59 27.62 -30.90 25.08
C LYS A 59 28.47 -30.12 26.09
N LEU A 60 27.88 -29.18 26.82
CA LEU A 60 28.34 -28.86 28.17
C LEU A 60 27.17 -28.57 29.10
N ALA A 61 26.95 -29.50 30.02
CA ALA A 61 26.05 -29.37 31.15
C ALA A 61 26.80 -28.77 32.34
N ILE A 62 26.21 -27.77 32.99
CA ILE A 62 26.51 -27.41 34.38
C ILE A 62 25.17 -27.19 35.09
N GLY A 63 24.81 -28.13 35.98
CA GLY A 63 23.78 -27.93 37.00
C GLY A 63 24.26 -26.94 38.07
N THR A 64 23.44 -26.41 38.97
CA THR A 64 22.92 -27.18 40.13
C THR A 64 22.01 -26.26 40.99
N ARG A 65 20.78 -26.76 41.31
CA ARG A 65 19.97 -26.66 42.58
C ARG A 65 19.48 -25.28 43.09
N MET A 66 18.32 -25.11 43.75
CA MET A 66 17.38 -25.98 44.53
C MET A 66 16.00 -25.26 44.55
N ALA A 67 14.84 -25.92 44.32
CA ALA A 67 13.90 -26.58 45.29
C ALA A 67 13.29 -25.61 46.33
N ALA A 68 12.03 -25.65 46.81
CA ALA A 68 10.82 -26.47 46.66
C ALA A 68 9.65 -25.58 47.20
N MET A 69 8.37 -25.78 46.94
CA MET A 69 7.38 -26.70 47.54
C MET A 69 6.01 -26.17 47.02
N PHE A 70 4.95 -26.91 46.71
CA PHE A 70 4.24 -27.93 47.46
C PHE A 70 3.38 -28.73 46.49
N THR A 71 3.46 -30.04 46.57
CA THR A 71 2.55 -31.00 45.95
C THR A 71 1.36 -31.20 46.88
N CYS A 72 0.12 -31.02 46.41
CA CYS A 72 -0.99 -31.83 46.90
C CYS A 72 -2.08 -32.03 45.82
N CYS A 73 -2.19 -33.29 45.42
CA CYS A 73 -3.45 -34.02 45.20
C CYS A 73 -4.38 -33.58 44.05
N LEU A 74 -4.16 -34.21 42.89
CA LEU A 74 -5.16 -34.91 42.07
C LEU A 74 -6.64 -34.70 42.46
N GLY A 75 -7.37 -34.01 41.59
CA GLY A 75 -8.81 -34.10 41.44
C GLY A 75 -9.17 -33.87 39.97
N CYS A 76 -9.58 -34.93 39.27
CA CYS A 76 -9.91 -34.94 37.85
C CYS A 76 -11.07 -33.97 37.52
N CYS A 77 -10.75 -32.84 36.90
CA CYS A 77 -11.68 -31.98 36.16
C CYS A 77 -10.97 -31.39 34.92
N GLY A 78 -10.70 -32.20 33.89
CA GLY A 78 -10.55 -31.68 32.52
C GLY A 78 -11.95 -31.56 31.92
N ASP A 79 -12.33 -30.59 31.10
CA ASP A 79 -11.57 -29.62 30.32
C ASP A 79 -12.45 -28.37 30.23
N GLY A 80 -12.06 -27.30 30.91
CA GLY A 80 -12.68 -25.99 30.76
C GLY A 80 -12.12 -25.32 29.52
N GLY A 81 -12.54 -25.80 28.34
CA GLY A 81 -12.18 -25.22 27.06
C GLY A 81 -12.69 -23.79 26.99
N SER A 82 -11.86 -22.83 27.39
CA SER A 82 -12.03 -21.42 27.02
C SER A 82 -11.95 -21.37 25.50
N GLY A 83 -13.10 -21.47 24.84
CA GLY A 83 -13.25 -21.28 23.41
C GLY A 83 -12.88 -19.85 23.08
N HIS A 84 -11.58 -19.60 22.90
CA HIS A 84 -11.10 -18.40 22.26
C HIS A 84 -11.58 -18.51 20.83
N ILE A 85 -12.72 -17.89 20.51
CA ILE A 85 -13.16 -17.71 19.13
C ILE A 85 -12.00 -16.97 18.46
N PRO A 86 -11.28 -17.56 17.48
CA PRO A 86 -10.32 -16.78 16.72
C PRO A 86 -11.13 -15.69 16.03
N LEU A 87 -10.95 -14.44 16.43
CA LEU A 87 -11.48 -13.30 15.71
C LEU A 87 -10.93 -13.41 14.29
N LYS A 88 -11.78 -13.85 13.36
CA LYS A 88 -11.45 -13.90 11.94
C LYS A 88 -10.99 -12.51 11.55
N GLU A 89 -9.71 -12.37 11.23
CA GLU A 89 -9.16 -11.11 10.74
C GLU A 89 -10.02 -10.67 9.55
N MET A 90 -10.66 -9.51 9.69
CA MET A 90 -11.54 -9.02 8.63
C MET A 90 -10.68 -8.77 7.39
N PRO A 91 -11.09 -9.24 6.21
CA PRO A 91 -10.34 -8.99 5.00
C PRO A 91 -10.18 -7.48 4.79
N THR A 92 -8.99 -7.05 4.41
CA THR A 92 -8.70 -5.65 4.09
C THR A 92 -9.09 -5.35 2.64
N VAL A 93 -9.62 -4.16 2.41
CA VAL A 93 -9.93 -3.71 1.05
C VAL A 93 -8.63 -3.34 0.36
N GLN A 94 -8.39 -3.91 -0.82
CA GLN A 94 -7.18 -3.77 -1.62
C GLN A 94 -7.48 -3.98 -3.10
N LEU A 95 -6.50 -3.72 -3.97
CA LEU A 95 -6.60 -4.03 -5.40
C LEU A 95 -6.67 -5.56 -5.60
N ASP A 96 -7.62 -6.02 -6.40
CA ASP A 96 -7.91 -7.43 -6.60
C ASP A 96 -7.11 -8.01 -7.76
N THR A 97 -6.19 -8.93 -7.45
CA THR A 97 -5.36 -9.61 -8.44
C THR A 97 -6.13 -10.60 -9.32
N HIS A 98 -7.38 -10.92 -8.98
CA HIS A 98 -8.25 -11.72 -9.84
C HIS A 98 -9.02 -10.87 -10.85
N HIS A 99 -9.12 -9.56 -10.61
CA HIS A 99 -9.83 -8.60 -11.45
C HIS A 99 -8.89 -7.45 -11.84
N MET A 100 -7.87 -7.78 -12.63
CA MET A 100 -6.87 -6.85 -13.17
C MET A 100 -6.61 -7.12 -14.66
N GLY A 101 -6.11 -6.10 -15.37
CA GLY A 101 -5.66 -6.21 -16.76
C GLY A 101 -4.43 -7.10 -16.89
N THR A 102 -4.18 -7.55 -18.12
CA THR A 102 -3.15 -8.56 -18.46
C THR A 102 -1.74 -8.07 -18.15
N ASP A 103 -1.46 -6.80 -18.46
CA ASP A 103 -0.14 -6.17 -18.30
C ASP A 103 -0.08 -5.25 -17.06
N VAL A 104 -1.00 -5.44 -16.12
CA VAL A 104 -1.02 -4.73 -14.84
C VAL A 104 -0.10 -5.44 -13.86
N VAL A 105 0.55 -4.66 -12.99
CA VAL A 105 1.40 -5.17 -11.92
C VAL A 105 0.94 -4.56 -10.59
N ILE A 106 0.62 -5.43 -9.63
CA ILE A 106 0.19 -5.04 -8.29
C ILE A 106 1.27 -5.39 -7.27
N VAL A 107 1.71 -4.40 -6.50
CA VAL A 107 2.75 -4.55 -5.45
C VAL A 107 2.31 -3.90 -4.13
N LYS A 108 3.18 -3.90 -3.12
CA LYS A 108 2.92 -3.36 -1.78
C LYS A 108 1.65 -3.94 -1.13
N SER A 109 1.47 -5.26 -1.21
CA SER A 109 0.32 -5.96 -0.64
C SER A 109 -1.01 -5.40 -1.15
N GLY A 110 -1.19 -5.35 -2.47
CA GLY A 110 -2.45 -4.89 -3.07
C GLY A 110 -2.67 -3.38 -3.04
N ARG A 111 -1.65 -2.57 -2.72
CA ARG A 111 -1.79 -1.11 -2.55
C ARG A 111 -1.17 -0.27 -3.65
N ARG A 112 -0.36 -0.84 -4.54
CA ARG A 112 0.29 -0.09 -5.62
C ARG A 112 0.02 -0.78 -6.94
N ILE A 113 -0.35 0.02 -7.94
CA ILE A 113 -0.55 -0.41 -9.33
C ILE A 113 0.46 0.29 -10.26
N CYS A 114 1.02 -0.47 -11.19
CA CYS A 114 1.83 -0.01 -12.33
C CYS A 114 1.62 -0.94 -13.54
N GLY A 115 2.25 -0.65 -14.68
CA GLY A 115 2.09 -1.40 -15.93
C GLY A 115 1.06 -0.75 -16.86
N THR A 116 0.31 -1.56 -17.61
CA THR A 116 -0.71 -1.09 -18.56
C THR A 116 -2.03 -1.85 -18.35
N GLY A 117 -3.09 -1.11 -18.01
CA GLY A 117 -4.44 -1.65 -17.80
C GLY A 117 -5.09 -1.16 -16.50
N GLY A 118 -6.24 -1.76 -16.18
CA GLY A 118 -7.05 -1.43 -15.00
C GLY A 118 -7.09 -2.52 -13.94
N CYS A 119 -7.53 -2.18 -12.74
CA CYS A 119 -7.79 -3.12 -11.65
C CYS A 119 -8.97 -2.64 -10.80
N LEU A 120 -9.83 -3.58 -10.40
CA LEU A 120 -10.91 -3.34 -9.43
C LEU A 120 -10.40 -3.57 -8.00
N ALA A 121 -11.02 -2.93 -7.02
CA ALA A 121 -10.85 -3.34 -5.64
C ALA A 121 -11.60 -4.65 -5.35
N ASN A 122 -11.19 -5.37 -4.31
CA ASN A 122 -11.80 -6.65 -3.90
C ASN A 122 -13.14 -6.50 -3.15
N ALA A 123 -13.60 -5.29 -2.87
CA ALA A 123 -14.87 -5.01 -2.19
C ALA A 123 -15.79 -4.12 -3.04
N PRO A 124 -17.06 -4.53 -3.24
CA PRO A 124 -18.06 -3.67 -3.88
C PRO A 124 -18.49 -2.53 -2.96
N LEU A 125 -19.02 -1.46 -3.55
CA LEU A 125 -19.57 -0.32 -2.81
C LEU A 125 -21.03 -0.59 -2.39
N HIS A 126 -21.29 -1.56 -1.51
CA HIS A 126 -22.67 -1.86 -1.09
C HIS A 126 -23.23 -0.86 -0.06
N GLN A 127 -22.36 -0.15 0.65
CA GLN A 127 -22.77 0.87 1.61
C GLN A 127 -23.27 2.15 0.92
N ASN A 128 -24.11 2.91 1.62
CA ASN A 128 -24.75 4.11 1.08
C ASN A 128 -23.76 5.21 0.69
N LYS A 129 -22.63 5.33 1.40
CA LYS A 129 -21.65 6.40 1.21
C LYS A 129 -20.24 5.88 1.43
N SER A 130 -19.43 5.89 0.38
CA SER A 130 -18.07 5.35 0.39
C SER A 130 -17.03 6.42 0.06
N TYR A 131 -15.89 6.37 0.73
CA TYR A 131 -14.71 7.19 0.46
C TYR A 131 -13.46 6.33 0.28
N PHE A 132 -12.64 6.69 -0.70
CA PHE A 132 -11.34 6.08 -0.96
C PHE A 132 -10.40 7.08 -1.64
N GLU A 133 -9.09 6.88 -1.52
CA GLU A 133 -8.10 7.79 -2.08
C GLU A 133 -7.07 7.07 -2.95
N PHE A 134 -6.50 7.81 -3.89
CA PHE A 134 -5.34 7.40 -4.66
C PHE A 134 -4.28 8.48 -4.60
N LYS A 135 -3.05 8.09 -4.28
CA LYS A 135 -1.88 8.94 -4.35
C LYS A 135 -1.15 8.71 -5.66
N ILE A 136 -0.92 9.79 -6.40
CA ILE A 136 -0.18 9.76 -7.67
C ILE A 136 1.30 9.71 -7.33
N GLN A 137 1.94 8.56 -7.51
CA GLN A 137 3.37 8.38 -7.21
C GLN A 137 4.25 8.76 -8.39
N SER A 138 3.77 8.49 -9.61
CA SER A 138 4.37 8.96 -10.85
C SER A 138 3.24 9.18 -11.85
N THR A 139 3.25 10.33 -12.51
CA THR A 139 2.25 10.65 -13.53
C THR A 139 2.53 9.91 -14.85
N GLY A 140 1.56 9.94 -15.75
CA GLY A 140 1.51 9.20 -17.01
C GLY A 140 0.06 9.17 -17.48
N VAL A 141 -0.38 8.09 -18.09
CA VAL A 141 -1.80 7.89 -18.40
C VAL A 141 -2.44 7.11 -17.25
N TRP A 142 -3.38 7.73 -16.56
CA TRP A 142 -4.11 7.07 -15.48
C TRP A 142 -5.53 7.59 -15.37
N GLY A 143 -6.33 6.86 -14.60
CA GLY A 143 -7.63 7.33 -14.15
C GLY A 143 -8.21 6.47 -13.05
N ILE A 144 -9.08 7.06 -12.27
CA ILE A 144 -9.65 6.49 -11.04
C ILE A 144 -11.15 6.78 -10.98
N GLY A 145 -11.91 5.89 -10.35
CA GLY A 145 -13.36 6.08 -10.24
C GLY A 145 -14.06 4.82 -9.79
N VAL A 146 -15.20 4.55 -10.41
CA VAL A 146 -16.01 3.35 -10.15
C VAL A 146 -16.30 2.58 -11.44
N ALA A 147 -16.37 1.25 -11.34
CA ALA A 147 -16.75 0.40 -12.45
C ALA A 147 -17.51 -0.85 -11.99
N THR A 148 -18.28 -1.45 -12.88
CA THR A 148 -18.88 -2.77 -12.67
C THR A 148 -17.87 -3.86 -13.04
N GLN A 149 -18.10 -5.11 -12.59
CA GLN A 149 -17.26 -6.26 -12.99
C GLN A 149 -17.25 -6.55 -14.50
N LYS A 150 -18.16 -5.94 -15.28
CA LYS A 150 -18.22 -6.12 -16.74
C LYS A 150 -17.24 -5.23 -17.51
N VAL A 151 -16.53 -4.34 -16.83
CA VAL A 151 -15.58 -3.42 -17.46
C VAL A 151 -14.43 -4.17 -18.13
N ASN A 152 -14.02 -3.72 -19.31
CA ASN A 152 -12.82 -4.25 -19.96
C ASN A 152 -11.55 -3.59 -19.36
N LEU A 153 -10.89 -4.30 -18.44
CA LEU A 153 -9.68 -3.80 -17.76
C LEU A 153 -8.43 -3.72 -18.65
N ASN A 154 -8.45 -4.28 -19.86
CA ASN A 154 -7.37 -4.12 -20.83
C ASN A 154 -7.54 -2.86 -21.70
N GLN A 155 -8.69 -2.18 -21.61
CA GLN A 155 -8.97 -0.99 -22.40
C GLN A 155 -8.55 0.26 -21.63
N VAL A 156 -7.52 0.95 -22.11
CA VAL A 156 -7.10 2.27 -21.60
C VAL A 156 -7.37 3.35 -22.66
N PRO A 157 -7.87 4.54 -22.28
CA PRO A 157 -8.51 4.88 -21.01
C PRO A 157 -9.88 4.22 -20.79
N LEU A 158 -10.26 4.05 -19.51
CA LEU A 158 -11.62 3.70 -19.09
C LEU A 158 -12.61 4.88 -19.27
N GLY A 159 -13.89 4.64 -18.98
CA GLY A 159 -14.98 5.59 -19.18
C GLY A 159 -15.48 5.68 -20.62
N ARG A 160 -15.06 4.74 -21.48
CA ARG A 160 -15.51 4.60 -22.88
C ARG A 160 -16.80 3.79 -23.03
N ASP A 161 -17.20 3.08 -21.99
CA ASP A 161 -18.39 2.24 -21.97
C ASP A 161 -19.31 2.58 -20.80
N ILE A 162 -20.46 1.90 -20.72
CA ILE A 162 -21.42 2.06 -19.63
C ILE A 162 -20.95 1.41 -18.31
N ASN A 163 -19.86 0.66 -18.33
CA ASN A 163 -19.42 -0.14 -17.19
C ASN A 163 -18.47 0.63 -16.29
N SER A 164 -18.04 1.84 -16.68
CA SER A 164 -17.05 2.63 -15.95
C SER A 164 -17.39 4.13 -15.93
N LEU A 165 -17.12 4.78 -14.80
CA LEU A 165 -17.16 6.23 -14.58
C LEU A 165 -15.86 6.62 -13.90
N VAL A 166 -15.02 7.38 -14.60
CA VAL A 166 -13.64 7.65 -14.14
C VAL A 166 -13.24 9.10 -14.34
N LEU A 167 -12.52 9.65 -13.38
CA LEU A 167 -11.64 10.80 -13.55
C LEU A 167 -10.38 10.34 -14.29
N ARG A 168 -10.01 11.03 -15.35
CA ARG A 168 -8.77 10.80 -16.12
C ARG A 168 -7.68 11.79 -15.68
N HIS A 169 -6.43 11.45 -16.02
CA HIS A 169 -5.24 12.26 -15.71
C HIS A 169 -5.31 13.71 -16.21
N ASP A 170 -6.07 14.01 -17.27
CA ASP A 170 -6.28 15.36 -17.81
C ASP A 170 -7.37 16.15 -17.06
N GLY A 171 -7.88 15.62 -15.95
CA GLY A 171 -8.91 16.24 -15.12
C GLY A 171 -10.34 16.03 -15.63
N SER A 172 -10.53 15.30 -16.74
CA SER A 172 -11.87 15.05 -17.28
C SER A 172 -12.53 13.84 -16.63
N VAL A 173 -13.85 13.90 -16.42
CA VAL A 173 -14.66 12.80 -15.91
C VAL A 173 -15.45 12.19 -17.05
N TYR A 174 -15.25 10.91 -17.32
CA TYR A 174 -15.83 10.21 -18.47
C TYR A 174 -16.69 9.02 -18.07
N HIS A 175 -17.82 8.87 -18.76
CA HIS A 175 -18.68 7.70 -18.72
C HIS A 175 -19.39 7.52 -20.07
N ASN A 176 -19.48 6.30 -20.58
CA ASN A 176 -20.08 6.00 -21.88
C ASN A 176 -19.50 6.83 -23.04
N ASN A 177 -18.18 7.06 -23.00
CA ASN A 177 -17.44 7.88 -23.95
C ASN A 177 -17.89 9.35 -24.03
N GLU A 178 -18.61 9.83 -23.02
CA GLU A 178 -19.04 11.23 -22.89
C GLU A 178 -18.36 11.87 -21.68
N GLU A 179 -17.89 13.10 -21.87
CA GLU A 179 -17.40 13.93 -20.77
C GLU A 179 -18.59 14.40 -19.92
N LYS A 180 -18.62 13.96 -18.66
CA LYS A 180 -19.68 14.30 -17.71
C LYS A 180 -19.36 15.56 -16.92
N ASN A 181 -18.09 15.77 -16.62
CA ASN A 181 -17.60 16.94 -15.91
C ASN A 181 -16.08 17.09 -16.13
N ARG A 182 -15.49 18.19 -15.68
CA ARG A 182 -14.05 18.45 -15.76
C ARG A 182 -13.57 19.30 -14.59
N LEU A 183 -12.44 18.90 -14.02
CA LEU A 183 -11.73 19.70 -13.02
C LEU A 183 -11.26 21.04 -13.63
N PRO A 184 -11.27 22.15 -12.88
CA PRO A 184 -10.76 23.41 -13.38
C PRO A 184 -9.27 23.29 -13.72
N ALA A 185 -8.83 23.96 -14.78
CA ALA A 185 -7.47 23.81 -15.34
C ALA A 185 -6.34 24.15 -14.35
N ASN A 186 -6.62 24.95 -13.32
CA ASN A 186 -5.68 25.29 -12.25
C ASN A 186 -5.57 24.22 -11.15
N SER A 187 -6.35 23.14 -11.26
CA SER A 187 -6.46 22.07 -10.26
C SER A 187 -6.32 20.69 -10.90
N LEU A 188 -5.50 20.59 -11.94
CA LEU A 188 -5.14 19.31 -12.54
C LEU A 188 -4.24 18.51 -11.59
N PRO A 189 -4.59 17.26 -11.26
CA PRO A 189 -3.78 16.46 -10.34
C PRO A 189 -2.36 16.25 -10.84
N GLN A 190 -1.38 16.45 -9.96
CA GLN A 190 0.05 16.32 -10.24
C GLN A 190 0.67 15.14 -9.48
N GLU A 191 1.91 14.81 -9.82
CA GLU A 191 2.69 13.84 -9.03
C GLU A 191 2.83 14.30 -7.58
N GLY A 192 2.58 13.37 -6.65
CA GLY A 192 2.56 13.63 -5.21
C GLY A 192 1.17 13.92 -4.66
N ASP A 193 0.22 14.36 -5.49
CA ASP A 193 -1.14 14.68 -5.06
C ASP A 193 -1.93 13.44 -4.64
N ILE A 194 -2.90 13.67 -3.76
CA ILE A 194 -3.86 12.68 -3.30
C ILE A 194 -5.23 13.06 -3.84
N VAL A 195 -5.80 12.16 -4.65
CA VAL A 195 -7.15 12.31 -5.18
C VAL A 195 -8.10 11.44 -4.37
N GLY A 196 -9.04 12.08 -3.69
CA GLY A 196 -10.12 11.43 -2.95
C GLY A 196 -11.39 11.33 -3.78
N ILE A 197 -12.11 10.22 -3.64
CA ILE A 197 -13.37 9.97 -4.33
C ILE A 197 -14.43 9.65 -3.29
N THR A 198 -15.56 10.34 -3.37
CA THR A 198 -16.79 9.97 -2.68
C THR A 198 -17.80 9.40 -3.68
N TYR A 199 -18.51 8.34 -3.28
CA TYR A 199 -19.57 7.75 -4.07
C TYR A 199 -20.75 7.35 -3.18
N ASP A 200 -21.97 7.75 -3.57
CA ASP A 200 -23.19 7.49 -2.79
C ASP A 200 -24.34 6.86 -3.60
N HIS A 201 -24.03 6.25 -4.74
CA HIS A 201 -24.98 5.71 -5.74
C HIS A 201 -25.80 6.73 -6.51
N VAL A 202 -25.89 7.98 -6.04
CA VAL A 202 -26.50 9.09 -6.80
C VAL A 202 -25.43 9.77 -7.63
N GLU A 203 -24.28 10.08 -7.03
CA GLU A 203 -23.17 10.74 -7.68
C GLU A 203 -21.79 10.29 -7.19
N LEU A 204 -20.81 10.51 -8.06
CA LEU A 204 -19.39 10.50 -7.76
C LEU A 204 -18.94 11.95 -7.60
N ASN A 205 -18.18 12.26 -6.55
CA ASN A 205 -17.56 13.58 -6.39
C ASN A 205 -16.07 13.47 -6.06
N LEU A 206 -15.32 14.51 -6.41
CA LEU A 206 -13.86 14.52 -6.44
C LEU A 206 -13.27 15.46 -5.39
N TYR A 207 -12.17 15.02 -4.78
CA TYR A 207 -11.39 15.78 -3.83
C TYR A 207 -9.92 15.76 -4.27
N LEU A 208 -9.24 16.90 -4.16
CA LEU A 208 -7.80 17.00 -4.40
C LEU A 208 -7.13 17.52 -3.13
N ASN A 209 -6.21 16.73 -2.58
CA ASN A 209 -5.52 17.02 -1.32
C ASN A 209 -6.48 17.39 -0.18
N GLY A 210 -7.60 16.66 -0.08
CA GLY A 210 -8.66 16.87 0.93
C GLY A 210 -9.64 18.02 0.62
N LYS A 211 -9.40 18.82 -0.42
CA LYS A 211 -10.30 19.90 -0.84
C LYS A 211 -11.34 19.38 -1.83
N ASN A 212 -12.62 19.65 -1.56
CA ASN A 212 -13.70 19.33 -2.48
C ASN A 212 -13.56 20.14 -3.77
N MET A 213 -13.59 19.47 -4.92
CA MET A 213 -13.47 20.09 -6.23
C MET A 213 -14.81 20.55 -6.82
N HIS A 214 -15.93 20.22 -6.16
CA HIS A 214 -17.30 20.53 -6.62
C HIS A 214 -17.53 20.11 -8.08
N CYS A 215 -17.04 18.92 -8.42
CA CYS A 215 -17.06 18.35 -9.76
C CYS A 215 -17.81 17.00 -9.73
N PRO A 216 -19.13 17.00 -9.44
CA PRO A 216 -19.91 15.79 -9.35
C PRO A 216 -20.19 15.20 -10.74
N ALA A 217 -20.35 13.90 -10.82
CA ALA A 217 -20.84 13.18 -11.99
C ALA A 217 -21.88 12.13 -11.56
N SER A 218 -22.97 12.00 -12.32
CA SER A 218 -24.03 11.03 -12.01
C SER A 218 -23.49 9.61 -11.93
N GLY A 219 -23.91 8.87 -10.89
CA GLY A 219 -23.50 7.49 -10.67
C GLY A 219 -23.95 6.54 -11.79
N ILE A 220 -23.33 5.36 -11.82
CA ILE A 220 -23.62 4.32 -12.80
C ILE A 220 -24.44 3.20 -12.16
N ARG A 221 -25.18 2.44 -12.98
CA ARG A 221 -26.07 1.38 -12.51
C ARG A 221 -25.32 0.06 -12.29
N GLY A 222 -25.82 -0.74 -11.35
CA GLY A 222 -25.31 -2.07 -11.03
C GLY A 222 -24.37 -2.08 -9.82
N THR A 223 -23.87 -3.25 -9.47
CA THR A 223 -22.87 -3.39 -8.41
C THR A 223 -21.54 -2.83 -8.91
N VAL A 224 -21.07 -1.78 -8.23
CA VAL A 224 -19.84 -1.07 -8.58
C VAL A 224 -18.73 -1.29 -7.57
N TYR A 225 -17.51 -1.17 -8.05
CA TYR A 225 -16.27 -1.33 -7.32
C TYR A 225 -15.39 -0.10 -7.60
N PRO A 226 -14.54 0.33 -6.66
CA PRO A 226 -13.45 1.24 -6.98
C PRO A 226 -12.63 0.65 -8.12
N VAL A 227 -12.28 1.49 -9.09
CA VAL A 227 -11.42 1.12 -10.21
C VAL A 227 -10.29 2.13 -10.36
N VAL A 228 -9.13 1.63 -10.77
CA VAL A 228 -7.98 2.42 -11.20
C VAL A 228 -7.43 1.82 -12.48
N TYR A 229 -6.95 2.66 -13.40
CA TYR A 229 -6.13 2.22 -14.52
C TYR A 229 -4.86 3.06 -14.64
N VAL A 230 -3.83 2.44 -15.19
CA VAL A 230 -2.50 3.03 -15.42
C VAL A 230 -1.98 2.60 -16.79
N ASP A 231 -1.17 3.45 -17.39
CA ASP A 231 -0.42 3.25 -18.62
C ASP A 231 0.67 4.35 -18.70
N ASP A 232 1.56 4.28 -19.70
CA ASP A 232 2.66 5.24 -19.89
C ASP A 232 3.48 5.46 -18.60
N SER A 233 3.85 4.35 -17.94
CA SER A 233 4.66 4.33 -16.70
C SER A 233 4.00 4.98 -15.47
N ALA A 234 2.69 5.25 -15.49
CA ALA A 234 1.99 5.77 -14.33
C ALA A 234 2.05 4.78 -13.14
N ILE A 235 2.21 5.34 -11.93
CA ILE A 235 2.23 4.56 -10.68
C ILE A 235 1.29 5.22 -9.68
N LEU A 236 0.30 4.48 -9.20
CA LEU A 236 -0.66 4.96 -8.21
C LEU A 236 -0.65 4.06 -6.98
N ASP A 237 -0.74 4.67 -5.80
CA ASP A 237 -0.97 3.98 -4.53
C ASP A 237 -2.43 4.19 -4.09
N CYS A 238 -3.14 3.13 -3.75
CA CYS A 238 -4.51 3.21 -3.25
C CYS A 238 -4.58 3.20 -1.71
N GLN A 239 -5.57 3.91 -1.20
CA GLN A 239 -5.88 4.05 0.22
C GLN A 239 -7.37 3.78 0.43
N PHE A 240 -7.70 2.59 0.92
CA PHE A 240 -9.08 2.19 1.23
C PHE A 240 -9.41 2.25 2.73
N SER A 241 -8.40 2.36 3.58
CA SER A 241 -8.46 2.63 5.03
C SER A 241 -7.37 3.66 5.36
N ASP A 242 -7.27 4.19 6.58
CA ASP A 242 -6.12 5.01 7.03
C ASP A 242 -5.76 6.15 6.06
N PHE A 243 -6.77 6.96 5.71
CA PHE A 243 -6.67 8.01 4.71
C PHE A 243 -5.64 9.09 5.05
N TYR A 244 -5.06 9.71 4.01
CA TYR A 244 -4.21 10.88 4.17
C TYR A 244 -5.03 12.10 4.59
N HIS A 245 -6.26 12.20 4.10
CA HIS A 245 -7.20 13.26 4.48
C HIS A 245 -8.43 12.65 5.17
N THR A 246 -8.96 13.37 6.16
CA THR A 246 -10.19 12.94 6.84
C THR A 246 -11.32 12.79 5.83
N ALA A 247 -12.00 11.64 5.86
CA ALA A 247 -13.13 11.37 4.99
C ALA A 247 -14.20 12.47 5.14
N PRO A 248 -14.84 12.90 4.04
CA PRO A 248 -15.91 13.90 4.09
C PRO A 248 -17.07 13.46 4.98
N GLN A 249 -17.82 14.43 5.52
CA GLN A 249 -18.90 14.15 6.49
C GLN A 249 -19.93 13.14 5.93
N GLY A 250 -20.14 12.07 6.70
CA GLY A 250 -21.09 11.01 6.35
C GLY A 250 -20.57 9.98 5.34
N PHE A 251 -19.34 10.13 4.86
CA PHE A 251 -18.66 9.12 4.03
C PHE A 251 -17.64 8.36 4.88
N GLU A 252 -17.56 7.05 4.65
CA GLU A 252 -16.70 6.16 5.40
C GLU A 252 -15.87 5.27 4.47
N LYS A 253 -14.86 4.61 5.05
CA LYS A 253 -14.09 3.59 4.33
C LYS A 253 -14.97 2.46 3.82
N ILE A 254 -14.50 1.76 2.80
CA ILE A 254 -15.21 0.62 2.23
C ILE A 254 -15.18 -0.54 3.24
N LEU A 255 -16.36 -1.09 3.54
CA LEU A 255 -16.53 -2.24 4.42
C LEU A 255 -16.98 -3.46 3.61
N PHE A 256 -16.45 -4.63 3.94
CA PHE A 256 -17.04 -5.88 3.49
C PHE A 256 -18.37 -6.11 4.19
N GLU A 257 -19.35 -6.65 3.47
CA GLU A 257 -20.57 -7.14 4.11
C GLU A 257 -20.23 -8.22 5.13
N GLN A 258 -20.64 -8.01 6.38
CA GLN A 258 -20.62 -9.06 7.38
C GLN A 258 -21.78 -10.01 7.05
N GLN A 259 -21.46 -11.25 6.66
CA GLN A 259 -22.44 -12.32 6.66
C GLN A 259 -22.81 -12.60 8.13
N ILE A 260 -23.95 -12.05 8.57
CA ILE A 260 -24.63 -12.51 9.78
C ILE A 260 -25.23 -13.89 9.46
N PHE A 261 -24.66 -14.94 10.08
CA PHE A 261 -25.19 -16.31 10.03
C PHE A 261 -26.35 -16.46 11.01
#